data_AF-A0A1Q3UTF7-F1
#
_entry.id   AF-A0A1Q3UTF7-F1
#
_cell.length_a   1.000
_cell.length_b   1.000
_cell.length_c   1.000
_cell.angle_alpha   90.00
_cell.angle_beta   90.00
_cell.angle_gamma   90.00
#
_symmetry.space_group_name_H-M   'P 1'
#
loop_
_entity.id
_entity.type
_entity.pdbx_description
1 polymer ?
#
loop_
_entity_poly.entity_id
_entity_poly.type
_entity_poly.pdbx_seq_one_letter_code
_entity_poly.pdbx_strand_id
1 'polypeptide(L)'
;MFKYILSTLTFLGLYVAAPAHALEGGMTFLVPARDAAGQAITERLSDGRELPVGVPIAEGPLKRRLLAATASGVAALLPDLDRMARARSRQTFDCPSIGGGIIVYLSDEDGGFARKDLFIEDGKGRRALCRDYFIDLTVDEASIADGQFEEVLAHEFGHVLLRRLLGPIPPTLSRNGHSVLVVTDPTTAFDEGFGEHFQPLALALTASEGFRSRTRFMAPSPADYWLSRRETWLRETAIPQGGFLFGSARSDPQASGIEGWRLAQTDYSLDPCSVRTGEAQMASEGVAATIFYRLLAESMTREALLARYEKLFTILARRADWHGRAPLIDLVRDWARLYPEDEKQVTRIFLEATGGATASADLRDATARLSCSGAHGRLADFLRNLPLYRQAFAAATDQVAAGKLALDAHLDPELWITNPDVHIPAAPWDEKMAEPLVVDLNTADATSLTYLLAGNRDLASRLIKARDSARFSSIDDAVTRAKLTPGEASEIARFHRQIGDLPAFTRR
;
A
#
# COMPACT_ATOMS: atom_id res chain seq x y z
N MET A 1 34.43 -43.79 22.90
CA MET A 1 34.83 -43.15 21.62
C MET A 1 33.61 -43.17 20.72
N PHE A 2 32.97 -42.11 20.26
CA PHE A 2 33.19 -40.66 20.25
C PHE A 2 31.79 -40.02 20.27
N LYS A 3 31.57 -38.99 21.08
CA LYS A 3 30.31 -38.22 21.16
C LYS A 3 30.26 -37.23 20.00
N TYR A 4 29.13 -37.16 19.30
CA TYR A 4 28.80 -36.09 18.36
C TYR A 4 28.50 -34.80 19.14
N ILE A 5 29.28 -33.75 18.89
CA ILE A 5 28.97 -32.38 19.24
C ILE A 5 28.44 -31.73 17.96
N LEU A 6 27.15 -31.43 17.94
CA LEU A 6 26.51 -30.63 16.90
C LEU A 6 26.82 -29.17 17.20
N SER A 7 27.63 -28.56 16.34
CA SER A 7 28.01 -27.16 16.39
C SER A 7 26.83 -26.25 16.04
N THR A 8 26.35 -25.52 17.03
CA THR A 8 25.55 -24.29 16.89
C THR A 8 26.41 -23.23 16.22
N LEU A 9 26.26 -23.06 14.91
CA LEU A 9 26.82 -21.94 14.17
C LEU A 9 25.88 -20.75 14.32
N THR A 10 26.15 -19.94 15.34
CA THR A 10 25.56 -18.61 15.51
C THR A 10 26.08 -17.73 14.36
N PHE A 11 25.23 -17.45 13.38
CA PHE A 11 25.46 -16.39 12.39
C PHE A 11 25.40 -15.03 13.12
N LEU A 12 26.52 -14.58 13.68
CA LEU A 12 26.73 -13.15 13.94
C LEU A 12 27.06 -12.51 12.60
N GLY A 13 26.02 -12.05 11.90
CA GLY A 13 26.21 -11.03 10.87
C GLY A 13 26.83 -9.80 11.52
N LEU A 14 28.01 -9.38 11.04
CA LEU A 14 28.60 -8.10 11.39
C LEU A 14 27.64 -6.98 10.97
N TYR A 15 26.83 -6.49 11.91
CA TYR A 15 26.15 -5.21 11.76
C TYR A 15 27.20 -4.12 11.77
N VAL A 16 27.47 -3.50 10.62
CA VAL A 16 28.18 -2.22 10.59
C VAL A 16 27.19 -1.20 11.15
N ALA A 17 27.34 -0.86 12.42
CA ALA A 17 26.52 0.17 13.05
C ALA A 17 26.73 1.49 12.28
N ALA A 18 25.63 2.11 11.82
CA ALA A 18 25.71 3.45 11.24
C ALA A 18 26.32 4.42 12.27
N PRO A 19 27.20 5.36 11.85
CA PRO A 19 27.78 6.34 12.76
C PRO A 19 26.69 7.17 13.44
N ALA A 20 26.89 7.56 14.71
CA ALA A 20 25.87 8.26 15.51
C ALA A 20 25.28 9.52 14.85
N HIS A 21 26.08 10.25 14.06
CA HIS A 21 25.64 11.42 13.29
C HIS A 21 24.68 11.11 12.13
N ALA A 22 24.59 9.84 11.69
CA ALA A 22 23.62 9.38 10.71
C ALA A 22 22.29 8.94 11.34
N LEU A 23 22.18 8.93 12.67
CA LEU A 23 20.99 8.47 13.41
C LEU A 23 20.19 9.61 14.05
N GLU A 24 20.79 10.79 14.23
CA GLU A 24 20.13 11.93 14.87
C GLU A 24 19.90 13.09 13.89
N GLY A 25 18.67 13.60 13.86
CA GLY A 25 18.27 14.75 13.04
C GLY A 25 16.78 15.03 13.13
N GLY A 26 16.39 16.30 12.95
CA GLY A 26 14.99 16.71 12.83
C GLY A 26 14.50 16.65 11.38
N MET A 27 13.40 17.35 11.09
CA MET A 27 12.98 17.58 9.71
C MET A 27 13.72 18.77 9.12
N THR A 28 14.29 18.59 7.92
CA THR A 28 14.92 19.63 7.12
C THR A 28 14.06 19.91 5.89
N PHE A 29 13.60 21.15 5.76
CA PHE A 29 12.81 21.61 4.63
C PHE A 29 13.70 22.27 3.59
N LEU A 30 13.57 21.85 2.34
CA LEU A 30 14.30 22.34 1.19
C LEU A 30 13.33 22.97 0.19
N VAL A 31 13.78 23.98 -0.54
CA VAL A 31 13.11 24.53 -1.73
C VAL A 31 14.01 24.30 -2.96
N PRO A 32 13.48 24.36 -4.19
CA PRO A 32 14.29 24.21 -5.39
C PRO A 32 15.33 25.32 -5.46
N ALA A 33 16.59 24.96 -5.70
CA ALA A 33 17.59 25.92 -6.14
C ALA A 33 17.16 26.46 -7.51
N ARG A 34 17.26 27.77 -7.72
CA ARG A 34 16.80 28.40 -8.95
C ARG A 34 17.93 29.04 -9.73
N ASP A 35 17.85 28.94 -11.05
CA ASP A 35 18.73 29.66 -11.96
C ASP A 35 18.34 31.15 -12.07
N ALA A 36 19.07 31.89 -12.90
CA ALA A 36 18.80 33.31 -13.13
C ALA A 36 17.44 33.58 -13.81
N ALA A 37 16.82 32.58 -14.45
CA ALA A 37 15.50 32.66 -15.06
C ALA A 37 14.38 32.25 -14.07
N GLY A 38 14.72 31.81 -12.86
CA GLY A 38 13.77 31.34 -11.84
C GLY A 38 13.37 29.88 -12.00
N GLN A 39 14.01 29.11 -12.89
CA GLN A 39 13.71 27.70 -13.11
C GLN A 39 14.42 26.84 -12.07
N ALA A 40 13.76 25.76 -11.63
CA ALA A 40 14.35 24.78 -10.74
C ALA A 40 15.58 24.12 -11.40
N ILE A 41 16.69 24.07 -10.67
CA ILE A 41 17.94 23.49 -11.14
C ILE A 41 17.94 22.00 -10.85
N THR A 42 18.35 21.21 -11.86
CA THR A 42 18.76 19.82 -11.71
C THR A 42 20.25 19.66 -11.95
N GLU A 43 20.83 18.60 -11.40
CA GLU A 43 22.21 18.21 -11.65
C GLU A 43 22.27 16.76 -12.13
N ARG A 44 23.08 16.51 -13.16
CA ARG A 44 23.18 15.21 -13.80
C ARG A 44 24.33 14.41 -13.22
N LEU A 45 24.02 13.22 -12.70
CA LEU A 45 25.00 12.24 -12.27
C LEU A 45 25.74 11.63 -13.46
N SER A 46 26.90 11.02 -13.18
CA SER A 46 27.70 10.31 -14.19
C SER A 46 26.99 9.11 -14.82
N ASP A 47 26.00 8.55 -14.12
CA ASP A 47 25.14 7.46 -14.61
C ASP A 47 23.99 7.96 -15.50
N GLY A 48 23.91 9.28 -15.72
CA GLY A 48 22.94 9.92 -16.59
C GLY A 48 21.65 10.34 -15.90
N ARG A 49 21.41 9.97 -14.63
CA ARG A 49 20.23 10.42 -13.86
C ARG A 49 20.30 11.92 -13.58
N GLU A 50 19.18 12.61 -13.69
CA GLU A 50 19.02 14.00 -13.28
C GLU A 50 18.38 14.06 -11.90
N LEU A 51 19.00 14.79 -10.99
CA LEU A 51 18.56 14.92 -9.60
C LEU A 51 18.22 16.38 -9.29
N PRO A 52 17.19 16.64 -8.45
CA PRO A 52 16.89 18.00 -8.02
C PRO A 52 18.01 18.56 -7.13
N VAL A 53 18.20 19.87 -7.20
CA VAL A 53 19.06 20.63 -6.28
C VAL A 53 18.18 21.39 -5.30
N GLY A 54 18.30 21.08 -4.01
CA GLY A 54 17.56 21.73 -2.93
C GLY A 54 18.40 22.70 -2.12
N VAL A 55 17.78 23.79 -1.68
CA VAL A 55 18.38 24.77 -0.74
C VAL A 55 17.61 24.72 0.58
N PRO A 56 18.28 24.59 1.74
CA PRO A 56 17.60 24.64 3.03
C PRO A 56 16.90 25.98 3.26
N ILE A 57 15.64 25.92 3.71
CA ILE A 57 14.93 27.12 4.12
C ILE A 57 15.57 27.63 5.42
N ALA A 58 16.25 28.78 5.36
CA ALA A 58 16.97 29.33 6.52
C ALA A 58 16.01 29.86 7.59
N GLU A 59 15.07 30.73 7.22
CA GLU A 59 14.12 31.39 8.10
C GLU A 59 12.91 31.93 7.33
N GLY A 60 11.92 32.51 8.04
CA GLY A 60 10.78 33.18 7.42
C GLY A 60 9.41 32.58 7.77
N PRO A 61 8.31 33.19 7.27
CA PRO A 61 6.94 32.78 7.59
C PRO A 61 6.63 31.34 7.21
N LEU A 62 7.05 30.90 6.01
CA LEU A 62 6.83 29.53 5.53
C LEU A 62 7.50 28.51 6.46
N LYS A 63 8.80 28.70 6.78
CA LYS A 63 9.52 27.81 7.72
C LYS A 63 8.84 27.73 9.07
N ARG A 64 8.39 28.87 9.63
CA ARG A 64 7.68 28.87 10.92
C ARG A 64 6.38 28.08 10.87
N ARG A 65 5.61 28.20 9.78
CA ARG A 65 4.37 27.44 9.59
C ARG A 65 4.63 25.94 9.45
N LEU A 66 5.62 25.55 8.66
CA LEU A 66 6.04 24.15 8.52
C LEU A 66 6.46 23.57 9.87
N LEU A 67 7.34 24.26 10.60
CA LEU A 67 7.78 23.83 11.92
C LEU A 67 6.62 23.71 12.92
N ALA A 68 5.66 24.65 12.88
CA ALA A 68 4.48 24.59 13.73
C ALA A 68 3.58 23.40 13.36
N ALA A 69 3.36 23.15 12.06
CA ALA A 69 2.59 22.02 11.57
C ALA A 69 3.23 20.68 11.96
N THR A 70 4.57 20.61 11.99
CA THR A 70 5.29 19.38 12.35
C THR A 70 5.63 19.23 13.84
N ALA A 71 5.24 20.20 14.68
CA ALA A 71 5.54 20.17 16.12
C ALA A 71 4.59 19.30 16.93
N SER A 72 3.51 18.80 16.34
CA SER A 72 2.47 18.00 17.01
C SER A 72 1.94 16.89 16.12
N GLY A 73 0.90 16.19 16.58
CA GLY A 73 0.23 15.15 15.81
C GLY A 73 1.15 14.00 15.42
N VAL A 74 0.89 13.41 14.25
CA VAL A 74 1.71 12.30 13.74
C VAL A 74 3.10 12.77 13.34
N ALA A 75 3.22 14.02 12.85
CA ALA A 75 4.49 14.60 12.41
C ALA A 75 5.53 14.62 13.54
N ALA A 76 5.11 14.86 14.79
CA ALA A 76 5.99 14.81 15.95
C ALA A 76 6.50 13.39 16.30
N LEU A 77 5.88 12.32 15.77
CA LEU A 77 6.34 10.93 15.95
C LEU A 77 7.42 10.57 14.93
N LEU A 78 7.39 11.18 13.74
CA LEU A 78 8.19 10.75 12.60
C LEU A 78 9.71 10.75 12.88
N PRO A 79 10.32 11.73 13.60
CA PRO A 79 11.75 11.67 13.90
C PRO A 79 12.18 10.46 14.73
N ASP A 80 11.32 9.95 15.62
CA ASP A 80 11.63 8.74 16.37
C ASP A 80 11.49 7.49 15.51
N LEU A 81 10.49 7.45 14.63
CA LEU A 81 10.34 6.38 13.65
C LEU A 81 11.53 6.36 12.66
N ASP A 82 11.97 7.53 12.20
CA ASP A 82 13.16 7.74 11.35
C ASP A 82 14.39 7.09 11.99
N ARG A 83 14.68 7.48 13.23
CA ARG A 83 15.80 6.98 14.02
C ARG A 83 15.71 5.46 14.20
N MET A 84 14.53 4.93 14.54
CA MET A 84 14.31 3.50 14.72
C MET A 84 14.54 2.71 13.43
N ALA A 85 14.07 3.22 12.30
CA ALA A 85 14.24 2.58 11.00
C ALA A 85 15.71 2.61 10.56
N ARG A 86 16.39 3.76 10.67
CA ARG A 86 17.82 3.88 10.35
C ARG A 86 18.69 2.97 11.21
N ALA A 87 18.43 2.89 12.51
CA ALA A 87 19.17 2.04 13.43
C ALA A 87 19.05 0.53 13.11
N ARG A 88 17.99 0.14 12.39
CA ARG A 88 17.72 -1.26 12.00
C ARG A 88 18.01 -1.53 10.53
N SER A 89 18.15 -0.48 9.72
CA SER A 89 18.32 -0.60 8.28
C SER A 89 19.62 -1.30 7.92
N ARG A 90 19.57 -2.10 6.84
CA ARG A 90 20.77 -2.62 6.17
C ARG A 90 21.18 -1.77 4.96
N GLN A 91 20.42 -0.72 4.67
CA GLN A 91 20.67 0.18 3.56
C GLN A 91 21.68 1.25 3.99
N THR A 92 22.48 1.71 3.04
CA THR A 92 23.45 2.78 3.27
C THR A 92 22.82 4.13 2.97
N PHE A 93 23.03 5.08 3.87
CA PHE A 93 22.63 6.48 3.70
C PHE A 93 23.84 7.38 3.93
N ASP A 94 24.00 8.38 3.08
CA ASP A 94 25.10 9.34 3.19
C ASP A 94 24.62 10.73 2.75
N CYS A 95 24.46 11.63 3.72
CA CYS A 95 24.03 12.99 3.45
C CYS A 95 24.95 13.98 4.17
N PRO A 96 26.11 14.34 3.58
CA PRO A 96 27.13 15.15 4.27
C PRO A 96 26.62 16.51 4.76
N SER A 97 25.64 17.09 4.07
CA SER A 97 25.07 18.41 4.38
C SER A 97 24.10 18.41 5.57
N ILE A 98 23.47 17.28 5.88
CA ILE A 98 22.41 17.18 6.90
C ILE A 98 22.78 16.20 8.02
N GLY A 99 23.47 15.10 7.70
CA GLY A 99 23.65 13.96 8.60
C GLY A 99 22.45 13.01 8.53
N GLY A 100 21.83 12.73 9.68
CA GLY A 100 20.56 11.99 9.78
C GLY A 100 19.31 12.87 9.76
N GLY A 101 18.13 12.25 9.83
CA GLY A 101 16.84 12.94 9.90
C GLY A 101 15.99 12.86 8.64
N ILE A 102 14.95 13.69 8.58
CA ILE A 102 13.92 13.64 7.52
C ILE A 102 14.16 14.81 6.56
N ILE A 103 14.19 14.54 5.25
CA ILE A 103 14.34 15.56 4.22
C ILE A 103 12.99 15.74 3.54
N VAL A 104 12.50 16.97 3.53
CA VAL A 104 11.25 17.36 2.86
C VAL A 104 11.59 18.42 1.81
N TYR A 105 11.52 18.05 0.54
CA TYR A 105 11.73 18.92 -0.61
C TYR A 105 10.37 19.48 -1.07
N LEU A 106 10.25 20.80 -1.13
CA LEU A 106 9.03 21.49 -1.52
C LEU A 106 9.09 21.81 -3.01
N SER A 107 8.55 20.96 -3.88
CA SER A 107 8.58 21.16 -5.33
C SER A 107 7.51 22.14 -5.83
N ASP A 108 7.73 22.66 -7.04
CA ASP A 108 6.80 23.56 -7.74
C ASP A 108 5.87 22.83 -8.72
N GLU A 109 6.21 21.61 -9.12
CA GLU A 109 5.60 20.93 -10.28
C GLU A 109 4.77 19.72 -9.86
N ASP A 110 5.44 18.71 -9.29
CA ASP A 110 4.85 17.40 -9.02
C ASP A 110 5.39 16.87 -7.68
N GLY A 111 4.48 16.64 -6.74
CA GLY A 111 4.79 16.27 -5.36
C GLY A 111 3.76 15.29 -4.79
N GLY A 112 4.05 14.76 -3.60
CA GLY A 112 3.38 13.56 -3.08
C GLY A 112 4.12 12.28 -3.47
N PHE A 113 5.47 12.30 -3.40
CA PHE A 113 6.28 11.12 -3.69
C PHE A 113 7.48 11.02 -2.76
N ALA A 114 7.74 9.82 -2.24
CA ALA A 114 9.04 9.49 -1.66
C ALA A 114 10.08 9.20 -2.75
N ARG A 115 11.12 10.02 -2.83
CA ARG A 115 12.20 9.94 -3.83
C ARG A 115 13.53 9.57 -3.18
N LYS A 116 14.55 9.33 -4.02
CA LYS A 116 15.91 8.97 -3.59
C LYS A 116 16.95 9.81 -4.31
N ASP A 117 17.94 10.23 -3.55
CA ASP A 117 19.09 11.02 -3.96
C ASP A 117 18.70 12.45 -4.39
N LEU A 118 19.41 13.44 -3.87
CA LEU A 118 19.29 14.85 -4.29
C LEU A 118 20.60 15.59 -4.01
N PHE A 119 20.81 16.73 -4.67
CA PHE A 119 21.88 17.64 -4.29
C PHE A 119 21.36 18.66 -3.29
N ILE A 120 22.19 19.02 -2.31
CA ILE A 120 21.90 20.10 -1.36
C ILE A 120 22.94 21.20 -1.56
N GLU A 121 22.45 22.40 -1.88
CA GLU A 121 23.26 23.60 -2.03
C GLU A 121 23.34 24.37 -0.71
N ASP A 122 24.55 24.71 -0.28
CA ASP A 122 24.78 25.56 0.90
C ASP A 122 24.65 27.06 0.56
N GLY A 123 24.63 27.91 1.59
CA GLY A 123 24.56 29.37 1.41
C GLY A 123 25.76 30.01 0.69
N LYS A 124 26.75 29.21 0.24
CA LYS A 124 27.90 29.63 -0.56
C LYS A 124 27.84 29.06 -1.99
N GLY A 125 26.74 28.43 -2.38
CA GLY A 125 26.55 27.82 -3.70
C GLY A 125 27.26 26.48 -3.88
N ARG A 126 27.78 25.87 -2.82
CA ARG A 126 28.44 24.55 -2.91
C ARG A 126 27.39 23.47 -2.81
N ARG A 127 27.41 22.55 -3.76
CA ARG A 127 26.48 21.41 -3.84
C ARG A 127 27.15 20.15 -3.33
N ALA A 128 26.43 19.40 -2.51
CA ALA A 128 26.84 18.05 -2.09
C ALA A 128 25.72 17.06 -2.39
N LEU A 129 26.09 15.90 -2.93
CA LEU A 129 25.17 14.81 -3.15
C LEU A 129 24.75 14.20 -1.81
N CYS A 130 23.45 14.17 -1.57
CA CYS A 130 22.82 13.48 -0.47
C CYS A 130 22.21 12.17 -1.01
N ARG A 131 22.79 11.04 -0.63
CA ARG A 131 22.31 9.68 -0.94
C ARG A 131 21.40 9.19 0.16
N ASP A 132 20.17 9.68 0.18
CA ASP A 132 19.13 9.27 1.10
C ASP A 132 17.76 9.34 0.41
N TYR A 133 16.77 8.73 1.05
CA TYR A 133 15.37 8.94 0.69
C TYR A 133 14.87 10.26 1.28
N PHE A 134 14.06 10.97 0.49
CA PHE A 134 13.43 12.22 0.86
C PHE A 134 11.98 12.25 0.40
N ILE A 135 11.19 13.15 0.97
CA ILE A 135 9.81 13.37 0.58
C ILE A 135 9.77 14.58 -0.35
N ASP A 136 9.15 14.44 -1.51
CA ASP A 136 8.86 15.53 -2.43
C ASP A 136 7.38 15.92 -2.27
N LEU A 137 7.09 17.20 -1.96
CA LEU A 137 5.73 17.71 -1.72
C LEU A 137 5.50 19.05 -2.41
N THR A 138 4.30 19.26 -2.94
CA THR A 138 3.78 20.60 -3.22
C THR A 138 3.05 21.13 -1.98
N VAL A 139 3.48 22.28 -1.45
CA VAL A 139 2.91 22.84 -0.21
C VAL A 139 2.56 24.30 -0.38
N ASP A 140 1.34 24.67 0.06
CA ASP A 140 0.89 26.05 0.14
C ASP A 140 0.27 26.35 1.51
N GLU A 141 -0.18 27.59 1.71
CA GLU A 141 -0.78 28.01 2.97
C GLU A 141 -2.11 27.28 3.26
N ALA A 142 -2.89 26.98 2.23
CA ALA A 142 -4.17 26.30 2.37
C ALA A 142 -3.97 24.83 2.78
N SER A 143 -3.01 24.13 2.18
CA SER A 143 -2.71 22.73 2.47
C SER A 143 -2.14 22.54 3.88
N ILE A 144 -1.41 23.52 4.42
CA ILE A 144 -1.02 23.51 5.84
C ILE A 144 -2.24 23.74 6.74
N ALA A 145 -3.11 24.69 6.39
CA ALA A 145 -4.26 25.05 7.21
C ALA A 145 -5.33 23.96 7.26
N ASP A 146 -5.64 23.30 6.13
CA ASP A 146 -6.65 22.24 6.03
C ASP A 146 -6.13 20.85 6.39
N GLY A 147 -4.84 20.74 6.74
CA GLY A 147 -4.18 19.51 7.17
C GLY A 147 -3.72 18.58 6.05
N GLN A 148 -3.93 18.93 4.77
CA GLN A 148 -3.41 18.13 3.64
C GLN A 148 -1.89 17.96 3.72
N PHE A 149 -1.14 18.98 4.16
CA PHE A 149 0.31 18.86 4.35
C PHE A 149 0.68 17.77 5.38
N GLU A 150 0.02 17.73 6.54
CA GLU A 150 0.30 16.72 7.57
C GLU A 150 -0.03 15.31 7.08
N GLU A 151 -1.13 15.17 6.35
CA GLU A 151 -1.61 13.93 5.76
C GLU A 151 -0.63 13.37 4.73
N VAL A 152 -0.30 14.15 3.68
CA VAL A 152 0.61 13.70 2.61
C VAL A 152 2.01 13.48 3.16
N LEU A 153 2.50 14.35 4.07
CA LEU A 153 3.79 14.14 4.74
C LEU A 153 3.85 12.77 5.43
N ALA A 154 2.80 12.39 6.15
CA ALA A 154 2.77 11.14 6.90
C ALA A 154 2.70 9.93 5.96
N HIS A 155 1.90 9.99 4.90
CA HIS A 155 1.80 8.96 3.86
C HIS A 155 3.16 8.73 3.20
N GLU A 156 3.77 9.78 2.64
CA GLU A 156 5.03 9.66 1.91
C GLU A 156 6.19 9.24 2.80
N PHE A 157 6.18 9.68 4.05
CA PHE A 157 7.19 9.21 4.99
C PHE A 157 7.05 7.72 5.31
N GLY A 158 5.84 7.16 5.22
CA GLY A 158 5.62 5.70 5.26
C GLY A 158 6.47 4.99 4.20
N HIS A 159 6.42 5.43 2.95
CA HIS A 159 7.26 4.87 1.88
C HIS A 159 8.76 5.05 2.13
N VAL A 160 9.19 6.21 2.64
CA VAL A 160 10.59 6.43 3.06
C VAL A 160 11.01 5.38 4.08
N LEU A 161 10.24 5.20 5.16
CA LEU A 161 10.52 4.21 6.20
C LEU A 161 10.61 2.80 5.63
N LEU A 162 9.66 2.43 4.76
CA LEU A 162 9.62 1.10 4.18
C LEU A 162 10.81 0.81 3.28
N ARG A 163 11.17 1.77 2.41
CA ARG A 163 12.34 1.68 1.51
C ARG A 163 13.67 1.67 2.27
N ARG A 164 13.71 2.26 3.47
CA ARG A 164 14.87 2.12 4.37
C ARG A 164 14.97 0.73 4.99
N LEU A 165 13.85 0.08 5.29
CA LEU A 165 13.83 -1.21 5.95
C LEU A 165 14.00 -2.37 4.96
N LEU A 166 13.36 -2.29 3.79
CA LEU A 166 13.31 -3.35 2.78
C LEU A 166 14.12 -3.06 1.51
N GLY A 167 14.64 -1.84 1.35
CA GLY A 167 15.27 -1.43 0.09
C GLY A 167 14.24 -1.02 -0.99
N PRO A 168 14.69 -0.80 -2.24
CA PRO A 168 13.81 -0.39 -3.33
C PRO A 168 12.75 -1.47 -3.63
N ILE A 169 11.56 -1.03 -4.00
CA ILE A 169 10.45 -1.91 -4.39
C ILE A 169 10.87 -2.66 -5.66
N PRO A 170 10.69 -3.99 -5.72
CA PRO A 170 10.98 -4.74 -6.93
C PRO A 170 9.99 -4.40 -8.05
N PRO A 171 10.30 -4.76 -9.30
CA PRO A 171 9.34 -4.63 -10.39
C PRO A 171 8.06 -5.42 -10.13
N THR A 172 6.91 -4.84 -10.45
CA THR A 172 5.58 -5.43 -10.31
C THR A 172 4.86 -5.54 -11.65
N LEU A 173 3.83 -6.39 -11.70
CA LEU A 173 3.09 -6.69 -12.93
C LEU A 173 1.85 -5.82 -13.13
N SER A 174 1.21 -5.38 -12.05
CA SER A 174 0.04 -4.51 -12.16
C SER A 174 0.39 -3.22 -12.89
N ARG A 175 -0.52 -2.77 -13.74
CA ARG A 175 -0.46 -1.45 -14.40
C ARG A 175 -1.62 -0.54 -13.97
N ASN A 176 -2.57 -1.07 -13.19
CA ASN A 176 -3.66 -0.29 -12.59
C ASN A 176 -3.11 0.79 -11.65
N GLY A 177 -3.71 1.98 -11.67
CA GLY A 177 -3.37 3.08 -10.77
C GLY A 177 -3.37 2.66 -9.31
N HIS A 178 -2.47 3.23 -8.49
CA HIS A 178 -2.59 3.04 -7.04
C HIS A 178 -3.89 3.68 -6.56
N SER A 179 -4.64 2.90 -5.82
CA SER A 179 -5.93 3.28 -5.28
C SER A 179 -6.38 2.23 -4.27
N VAL A 180 -6.90 2.68 -3.13
CA VAL A 180 -7.55 1.81 -2.14
C VAL A 180 -8.74 1.02 -2.69
N LEU A 181 -9.30 1.46 -3.82
CA LEU A 181 -10.49 0.85 -4.43
C LEU A 181 -10.13 -0.26 -5.41
N VAL A 182 -8.92 -0.22 -5.97
CA VAL A 182 -8.52 -1.11 -7.06
C VAL A 182 -7.77 -2.32 -6.51
N VAL A 183 -7.78 -3.42 -7.28
CA VAL A 183 -6.88 -4.55 -7.04
C VAL A 183 -5.64 -4.33 -7.91
N THR A 184 -4.49 -4.22 -7.28
CA THR A 184 -3.20 -4.06 -7.93
C THR A 184 -2.49 -5.42 -7.92
N ASP A 185 -1.36 -5.54 -7.22
CA ASP A 185 -0.64 -6.77 -6.95
C ASP A 185 -0.20 -6.77 -5.47
N PRO A 186 0.14 -7.92 -4.87
CA PRO A 186 0.45 -7.99 -3.45
C PRO A 186 1.64 -7.14 -2.99
N THR A 187 2.60 -6.83 -3.87
CA THR A 187 3.75 -5.99 -3.53
C THR A 187 3.36 -4.52 -3.53
N THR A 188 2.69 -4.05 -4.58
CA THR A 188 2.14 -2.68 -4.65
C THR A 188 1.17 -2.43 -3.50
N ALA A 189 0.25 -3.38 -3.25
CA ALA A 189 -0.71 -3.29 -2.14
C ALA A 189 -0.04 -3.15 -0.77
N PHE A 190 1.09 -3.83 -0.55
CA PHE A 190 1.83 -3.74 0.69
C PHE A 190 2.56 -2.40 0.85
N ASP A 191 3.18 -1.87 -0.22
CA ASP A 191 3.89 -0.58 -0.19
C ASP A 191 2.92 0.59 0.05
N GLU A 192 1.89 0.71 -0.80
CA GLU A 192 0.87 1.74 -0.71
C GLU A 192 0.09 1.61 0.60
N GLY A 193 -0.34 0.39 0.97
CA GLY A 193 -1.06 0.18 2.23
C GLY A 193 -0.25 0.59 3.47
N PHE A 194 1.08 0.47 3.43
CA PHE A 194 1.96 0.97 4.49
C PHE A 194 2.09 2.51 4.49
N GLY A 195 2.04 3.16 3.33
CA GLY A 195 1.92 4.63 3.27
C GLY A 195 0.56 5.08 3.82
N GLU A 196 -0.51 4.47 3.33
CA GLU A 196 -1.88 4.87 3.60
C GLU A 196 -2.33 4.68 5.04
N HIS A 197 -1.79 3.70 5.80
CA HIS A 197 -2.17 3.56 7.21
C HIS A 197 -1.77 4.76 8.06
N PHE A 198 -0.79 5.56 7.62
CA PHE A 198 -0.41 6.80 8.28
C PHE A 198 -1.47 7.90 8.15
N GLN A 199 -2.31 7.90 7.12
CA GLN A 199 -3.32 8.95 6.91
C GLN A 199 -4.42 8.97 7.99
N PRO A 200 -5.11 7.84 8.32
CA PRO A 200 -6.05 7.83 9.44
C PRO A 200 -5.32 8.00 10.79
N LEU A 201 -4.05 7.60 10.91
CA LEU A 201 -3.25 7.88 12.10
C LEU A 201 -2.97 9.38 12.25
N ALA A 202 -2.69 10.08 11.14
CA ALA A 202 -2.54 11.53 11.09
C ALA A 202 -3.82 12.21 11.57
N LEU A 203 -4.99 11.80 11.03
CA LEU A 203 -6.28 12.32 11.45
C LEU A 203 -6.56 12.06 12.94
N ALA A 204 -6.23 10.88 13.45
CA ALA A 204 -6.48 10.54 14.85
C ALA A 204 -5.63 11.36 15.84
N LEU A 205 -4.43 11.77 15.42
CA LEU A 205 -3.47 12.47 16.28
C LEU A 205 -3.42 13.98 16.03
N THR A 206 -3.97 14.47 14.91
CA THR A 206 -3.79 15.86 14.47
C THR A 206 -4.27 16.87 15.50
N ALA A 207 -3.47 17.93 15.69
CA ALA A 207 -3.90 19.12 16.40
C ALA A 207 -4.68 20.10 15.50
N SER A 208 -4.60 19.95 14.17
CA SER A 208 -5.22 20.85 13.20
C SER A 208 -6.75 20.78 13.27
N GLU A 209 -7.39 21.95 13.43
CA GLU A 209 -8.84 22.08 13.33
C GLU A 209 -9.32 21.96 11.87
N GLY A 210 -8.52 22.45 10.92
CA GLY A 210 -8.81 22.35 9.50
C GLY A 210 -8.85 20.89 9.04
N PHE A 211 -7.89 20.07 9.47
CA PHE A 211 -7.88 18.64 9.17
C PHE A 211 -9.12 17.93 9.72
N ARG A 212 -9.45 18.19 10.99
CA ARG A 212 -10.66 17.64 11.62
C ARG A 212 -11.96 18.12 10.96
N SER A 213 -11.97 19.33 10.40
CA SER A 213 -13.13 19.87 9.68
C SER A 213 -13.28 19.24 8.30
N ARG A 214 -12.18 19.07 7.54
CA ARG A 214 -12.15 18.48 6.20
C ARG A 214 -12.77 17.08 6.17
N THR A 215 -12.56 16.29 7.22
CA THR A 215 -13.02 14.88 7.30
C THR A 215 -14.49 14.72 7.72
N ARG A 216 -15.12 15.77 8.27
CA ARG A 216 -16.51 15.72 8.73
C ARG A 216 -17.55 15.92 7.62
N PHE A 217 -17.13 16.24 6.39
CA PHE A 217 -18.02 16.53 5.25
C PHE A 217 -19.20 17.46 5.55
N MET A 218 -18.99 18.45 6.42
CA MET A 218 -20.02 19.43 6.71
C MET A 218 -20.05 20.46 5.57
N ALA A 219 -20.91 20.21 4.57
CA ALA A 219 -21.10 21.00 3.33
C ALA A 219 -20.02 20.80 2.23
N PRO A 220 -20.01 19.64 1.54
CA PRO A 220 -19.06 19.39 0.45
C PRO A 220 -19.26 20.38 -0.70
N SER A 221 -18.14 20.87 -1.23
CA SER A 221 -18.07 21.62 -2.48
C SER A 221 -17.99 20.68 -3.69
N PRO A 222 -18.22 21.15 -4.92
CA PRO A 222 -17.97 20.37 -6.13
C PRO A 222 -16.54 19.79 -6.22
N ALA A 223 -15.54 20.48 -5.67
CA ALA A 223 -14.15 20.01 -5.65
C ALA A 223 -13.95 18.80 -4.72
N ASP A 224 -14.78 18.63 -3.69
CA ASP A 224 -14.72 17.47 -2.80
C ASP A 224 -15.22 16.18 -3.47
N TYR A 225 -15.90 16.29 -4.61
CA TYR A 225 -16.26 15.15 -5.46
C TYR A 225 -15.18 14.79 -6.48
N TRP A 226 -14.09 15.56 -6.56
CA TRP A 226 -12.93 15.17 -7.36
C TRP A 226 -12.33 13.87 -6.83
N LEU A 227 -11.85 13.03 -7.75
CA LEU A 227 -11.41 11.67 -7.51
C LEU A 227 -10.45 11.57 -6.30
N SER A 228 -9.32 12.29 -6.37
CA SER A 228 -8.28 12.22 -5.34
C SER A 228 -8.77 12.70 -3.98
N ARG A 229 -9.61 13.75 -3.91
CA ARG A 229 -10.17 14.28 -2.65
C ARG A 229 -11.10 13.25 -2.01
N ARG A 230 -11.96 12.61 -2.80
CA ARG A 230 -12.90 11.59 -2.32
C ARG A 230 -12.19 10.33 -1.85
N GLU A 231 -11.15 9.92 -2.56
CA GLU A 231 -10.33 8.79 -2.17
C GLU A 231 -9.56 9.06 -0.86
N THR A 232 -8.91 10.22 -0.73
CA THR A 232 -8.25 10.62 0.53
C THR A 232 -9.21 10.55 1.71
N TRP A 233 -10.45 11.02 1.56
CA TRP A 233 -11.44 10.89 2.62
C TRP A 233 -11.76 9.42 2.97
N LEU A 234 -11.86 8.53 1.97
CA LEU A 234 -12.05 7.11 2.24
C LEU A 234 -10.85 6.50 2.97
N ARG A 235 -9.62 6.87 2.61
CA ARG A 235 -8.42 6.43 3.32
C ARG A 235 -8.47 6.84 4.79
N GLU A 236 -8.82 8.08 5.06
CA GLU A 236 -8.92 8.63 6.41
C GLU A 236 -10.04 8.00 7.26
N THR A 237 -11.15 7.57 6.65
CA THR A 237 -12.37 7.18 7.39
C THR A 237 -12.74 5.70 7.29
N ALA A 238 -12.44 5.04 6.18
CA ALA A 238 -12.79 3.65 5.92
C ALA A 238 -11.69 2.66 6.34
N ILE A 239 -10.42 3.06 6.34
CA ILE A 239 -9.30 2.21 6.80
C ILE A 239 -9.52 1.71 8.24
N PRO A 240 -9.82 2.57 9.25
CA PRO A 240 -10.05 2.11 10.62
C PRO A 240 -11.22 1.11 10.73
N GLN A 241 -12.25 1.31 9.92
CA GLN A 241 -13.48 0.51 9.91
C GLN A 241 -13.35 -0.78 9.11
N GLY A 242 -12.29 -0.94 8.31
CA GLY A 242 -12.11 -2.09 7.43
C GLY A 242 -13.06 -2.08 6.23
N GLY A 243 -13.38 -0.91 5.69
CA GLY A 243 -14.33 -0.77 4.57
C GLY A 243 -13.86 -1.48 3.30
N PHE A 244 -12.54 -1.58 3.07
CA PHE A 244 -11.96 -2.17 1.87
C PHE A 244 -11.97 -3.71 1.83
N LEU A 245 -12.51 -4.34 2.89
CA LEU A 245 -12.92 -5.75 2.86
C LEU A 245 -13.92 -6.04 1.72
N PHE A 246 -14.70 -5.03 1.36
CA PHE A 246 -15.78 -5.14 0.41
C PHE A 246 -15.36 -4.73 -1.02
N GLY A 247 -15.95 -5.39 -2.01
CA GLY A 247 -15.83 -5.05 -3.42
C GLY A 247 -16.75 -3.90 -3.82
N SER A 248 -16.63 -3.48 -5.08
CA SER A 248 -17.47 -2.42 -5.65
C SER A 248 -18.94 -2.86 -5.81
N ALA A 249 -19.89 -1.94 -5.59
CA ALA A 249 -21.32 -2.18 -5.83
C ALA A 249 -21.74 -1.99 -7.29
N ARG A 250 -20.88 -1.39 -8.13
CA ARG A 250 -21.20 -1.01 -9.52
C ARG A 250 -20.32 -1.71 -10.56
N SER A 251 -19.97 -2.97 -10.34
CA SER A 251 -19.48 -3.79 -11.45
C SER A 251 -20.63 -3.94 -12.46
N ASP A 252 -20.66 -3.10 -13.49
CA ASP A 252 -21.60 -3.23 -14.60
C ASP A 252 -20.94 -4.08 -15.69
N PRO A 253 -21.33 -5.35 -15.88
CA PRO A 253 -20.78 -6.19 -16.92
C PRO A 253 -21.14 -5.69 -18.34
N GLN A 254 -22.08 -4.75 -18.45
CA GLN A 254 -22.41 -4.09 -19.72
C GLN A 254 -21.45 -2.95 -20.06
N ALA A 255 -20.78 -2.38 -19.07
CA ALA A 255 -19.67 -1.47 -19.30
C ALA A 255 -18.51 -2.26 -19.92
N SER A 256 -17.94 -1.77 -21.01
CA SER A 256 -16.84 -2.43 -21.70
C SER A 256 -15.90 -1.41 -22.32
N GLY A 257 -14.70 -1.84 -22.68
CA GLY A 257 -13.70 -0.95 -23.23
C GLY A 257 -13.11 -0.02 -22.16
N ILE A 258 -12.55 1.10 -22.61
CA ILE A 258 -11.84 2.04 -21.74
C ILE A 258 -12.75 2.70 -20.70
N GLU A 259 -13.98 3.05 -21.04
CA GLU A 259 -14.93 3.67 -20.11
C GLU A 259 -15.33 2.72 -18.98
N GLY A 260 -15.46 1.44 -19.32
CA GLY A 260 -15.69 0.41 -18.31
C GLY A 260 -14.49 0.26 -17.37
N TRP A 261 -13.27 0.22 -17.90
CA TRP A 261 -12.07 0.17 -17.07
C TRP A 261 -11.97 1.42 -16.19
N ARG A 262 -12.20 2.63 -16.73
CA ARG A 262 -12.22 3.88 -15.95
C ARG A 262 -13.23 3.84 -14.81
N LEU A 263 -14.43 3.30 -15.04
CA LEU A 263 -15.43 3.12 -13.99
C LEU A 263 -14.90 2.20 -12.88
N ALA A 264 -14.25 1.09 -13.24
CA ALA A 264 -13.65 0.17 -12.26
C ALA A 264 -12.51 0.81 -11.45
N GLN A 265 -11.76 1.74 -12.05
CA GLN A 265 -10.70 2.50 -11.34
C GLN A 265 -11.24 3.62 -10.44
N THR A 266 -12.48 4.08 -10.66
CA THR A 266 -12.98 5.33 -10.04
C THR A 266 -14.25 5.12 -9.21
N ASP A 267 -14.70 3.88 -9.03
CA ASP A 267 -15.92 3.60 -8.28
C ASP A 267 -15.67 3.47 -6.76
N TYR A 268 -16.17 4.48 -6.04
CA TYR A 268 -16.15 4.59 -4.59
C TYR A 268 -17.22 3.78 -3.86
N SER A 269 -18.11 3.11 -4.58
CA SER A 269 -19.17 2.35 -3.94
C SER A 269 -18.62 1.08 -3.32
N LEU A 270 -18.85 0.85 -2.03
CA LEU A 270 -18.49 -0.39 -1.34
C LEU A 270 -19.77 -1.18 -1.07
N ASP A 271 -19.86 -2.41 -1.59
CA ASP A 271 -20.99 -3.29 -1.36
C ASP A 271 -20.76 -4.18 -0.13
N PRO A 272 -21.43 -3.94 1.01
CA PRO A 272 -21.29 -4.78 2.20
C PRO A 272 -21.74 -6.24 1.99
N CYS A 273 -22.40 -6.57 0.88
CA CYS A 273 -22.74 -7.95 0.51
C CYS A 273 -21.64 -8.66 -0.29
N SER A 274 -20.63 -7.94 -0.79
CA SER A 274 -19.58 -8.47 -1.66
C SER A 274 -18.23 -8.46 -0.94
N VAL A 275 -17.93 -9.52 -0.18
CA VAL A 275 -16.61 -9.68 0.45
C VAL A 275 -15.59 -10.13 -0.59
N ARG A 276 -14.49 -9.39 -0.73
CA ARG A 276 -13.38 -9.73 -1.66
C ARG A 276 -12.79 -11.10 -1.33
N THR A 277 -12.21 -11.79 -2.31
CA THR A 277 -11.48 -13.04 -2.04
C THR A 277 -10.13 -12.78 -1.38
N GLY A 278 -9.51 -13.82 -0.82
CA GLY A 278 -8.21 -13.68 -0.15
C GLY A 278 -7.15 -13.05 -1.05
N GLU A 279 -7.06 -13.46 -2.31
CA GLU A 279 -6.09 -12.93 -3.28
C GLU A 279 -6.36 -11.45 -3.59
N ALA A 280 -7.63 -11.10 -3.86
CA ALA A 280 -8.03 -9.72 -4.14
C ALA A 280 -7.83 -8.80 -2.92
N GLN A 281 -7.90 -9.35 -1.71
CA GLN A 281 -7.58 -8.63 -0.48
C GLN A 281 -6.06 -8.46 -0.27
N MET A 282 -5.25 -9.48 -0.58
CA MET A 282 -3.79 -9.37 -0.50
C MET A 282 -3.22 -8.40 -1.54
N ALA A 283 -3.94 -8.18 -2.65
CA ALA A 283 -3.63 -7.19 -3.68
C ALA A 283 -4.46 -5.89 -3.54
N SER A 284 -4.99 -5.59 -2.35
CA SER A 284 -5.73 -4.34 -2.07
C SER A 284 -4.99 -3.48 -1.05
N GLU A 285 -4.64 -2.26 -1.49
CA GLU A 285 -3.94 -1.24 -0.69
C GLU A 285 -4.75 -0.90 0.58
N GLY A 286 -6.06 -0.70 0.44
CA GLY A 286 -6.94 -0.39 1.56
C GLY A 286 -7.04 -1.52 2.60
N VAL A 287 -6.97 -2.79 2.20
CA VAL A 287 -6.94 -3.92 3.15
C VAL A 287 -5.59 -3.99 3.87
N ALA A 288 -4.49 -3.82 3.12
CA ALA A 288 -3.15 -3.75 3.69
C ALA A 288 -3.04 -2.62 4.73
N ALA A 289 -3.56 -1.44 4.39
CA ALA A 289 -3.59 -0.28 5.28
C ALA A 289 -4.46 -0.54 6.53
N THR A 290 -5.60 -1.21 6.39
CA THR A 290 -6.44 -1.60 7.55
C THR A 290 -5.66 -2.53 8.49
N ILE A 291 -4.90 -3.49 7.96
CA ILE A 291 -4.10 -4.41 8.78
C ILE A 291 -3.03 -3.64 9.54
N PHE A 292 -2.21 -2.82 8.84
CA PHE A 292 -1.18 -2.01 9.50
C PHE A 292 -1.77 -1.07 10.55
N TYR A 293 -2.83 -0.35 10.20
CA TYR A 293 -3.50 0.55 11.13
C TYR A 293 -3.95 -0.20 12.38
N ARG A 294 -4.66 -1.33 12.26
CA ARG A 294 -5.17 -2.08 13.42
C ARG A 294 -4.07 -2.73 14.26
N LEU A 295 -2.96 -3.13 13.66
CA LEU A 295 -1.78 -3.63 14.39
C LEU A 295 -1.13 -2.53 15.24
N LEU A 296 -1.15 -1.28 14.76
CA LEU A 296 -0.42 -0.17 15.36
C LEU A 296 -1.28 0.68 16.31
N ALA A 297 -2.56 0.89 15.96
CA ALA A 297 -3.47 1.88 16.53
C ALA A 297 -4.30 1.42 17.74
N GLU A 298 -3.95 0.28 18.37
CA GLU A 298 -4.71 -0.22 19.53
C GLU A 298 -4.70 0.76 20.73
N SER A 299 -3.61 1.48 20.92
CA SER A 299 -3.49 2.62 21.84
C SER A 299 -2.68 3.71 21.16
N MET A 300 -3.23 4.92 21.18
CA MET A 300 -2.69 6.10 20.51
C MET A 300 -1.73 6.93 21.38
N THR A 301 -1.29 6.41 22.53
CA THR A 301 -0.21 7.07 23.28
C THR A 301 1.10 6.94 22.52
N ARG A 302 1.95 7.97 22.61
CA ARG A 302 3.25 7.99 21.92
C ARG A 302 4.06 6.74 22.25
N GLU A 303 4.16 6.39 23.52
CA GLU A 303 4.96 5.27 24.00
C GLU A 303 4.47 3.94 23.44
N ALA A 304 3.15 3.73 23.39
CA ALA A 304 2.55 2.50 22.90
C ALA A 304 2.69 2.37 21.37
N LEU A 305 2.53 3.48 20.63
CA LEU A 305 2.77 3.52 19.19
C LEU A 305 4.23 3.19 18.87
N LEU A 306 5.18 3.86 19.54
CA LEU A 306 6.60 3.64 19.34
C LEU A 306 7.02 2.19 19.63
N ALA A 307 6.50 1.59 20.70
CA ALA A 307 6.77 0.18 21.03
C ALA A 307 6.27 -0.79 19.94
N ARG A 308 5.11 -0.53 19.33
CA ARG A 308 4.58 -1.35 18.23
C ARG A 308 5.32 -1.16 16.92
N TYR A 309 5.68 0.08 16.59
CA TYR A 309 6.53 0.36 15.43
C TYR A 309 7.91 -0.27 15.59
N GLU A 310 8.46 -0.31 16.80
CA GLU A 310 9.71 -1.02 17.08
C GLU A 310 9.61 -2.52 16.73
N LYS A 311 8.52 -3.19 17.10
CA LYS A 311 8.25 -4.59 16.71
C LYS A 311 8.16 -4.72 15.19
N LEU A 312 7.34 -3.89 14.54
CA LEU A 312 7.16 -3.89 13.09
C LEU A 312 8.47 -3.67 12.33
N PHE A 313 9.25 -2.64 12.69
CA PHE A 313 10.51 -2.33 12.01
C PHE A 313 11.57 -3.40 12.25
N THR A 314 11.55 -4.07 13.41
CA THR A 314 12.43 -5.21 13.67
C THR A 314 12.12 -6.38 12.74
N ILE A 315 10.84 -6.64 12.47
CA ILE A 315 10.41 -7.67 11.51
C ILE A 315 10.85 -7.29 10.09
N LEU A 316 10.50 -6.09 9.64
CA LEU A 316 10.83 -5.62 8.29
C LEU A 316 12.34 -5.59 8.04
N ALA A 317 13.14 -5.05 8.97
CA ALA A 317 14.60 -5.03 8.86
C ALA A 317 15.25 -6.42 8.84
N ARG A 318 14.60 -7.44 9.44
CA ARG A 318 15.10 -8.82 9.38
C ARG A 318 14.92 -9.44 8.00
N ARG A 319 13.78 -9.15 7.34
CA ARG A 319 13.53 -9.52 5.94
C ARG A 319 14.55 -8.86 5.03
N ALA A 320 14.75 -7.55 5.19
CA ALA A 320 15.70 -6.72 4.43
C ALA A 320 15.48 -6.65 2.91
N ASP A 321 14.45 -7.30 2.41
CA ASP A 321 13.97 -7.28 1.03
C ASP A 321 12.47 -7.61 0.97
N TRP A 322 11.94 -7.59 -0.25
CA TRP A 322 10.52 -7.74 -0.55
C TRP A 322 10.10 -9.19 -0.85
N HIS A 323 10.84 -10.21 -0.40
CA HIS A 323 10.54 -11.61 -0.75
C HIS A 323 9.13 -12.06 -0.36
N GLY A 324 8.45 -12.77 -1.27
CA GLY A 324 7.17 -13.46 -1.01
C GLY A 324 6.08 -13.11 -2.02
N ARG A 325 5.11 -14.02 -2.20
CA ARG A 325 3.89 -13.77 -3.02
C ARG A 325 2.82 -13.00 -2.25
N ALA A 326 2.88 -13.00 -0.91
CA ALA A 326 1.93 -12.31 -0.05
C ALA A 326 2.67 -11.65 1.12
N PRO A 327 3.31 -10.48 0.90
CA PRO A 327 4.16 -9.83 1.91
C PRO A 327 3.48 -9.59 3.26
N LEU A 328 2.15 -9.35 3.27
CA LEU A 328 1.34 -9.23 4.49
C LEU A 328 1.25 -10.52 5.31
N ILE A 329 1.09 -11.67 4.66
CA ILE A 329 0.99 -12.96 5.37
C ILE A 329 2.34 -13.31 5.99
N ASP A 330 3.41 -13.10 5.24
CA ASP A 330 4.76 -13.30 5.73
C ASP A 330 5.06 -12.35 6.91
N LEU A 331 4.58 -11.11 6.86
CA LEU A 331 4.67 -10.17 7.98
C LEU A 331 3.99 -10.72 9.25
N VAL A 332 2.76 -11.23 9.15
CA VAL A 332 2.03 -11.78 10.30
C VAL A 332 2.71 -13.03 10.85
N ARG A 333 3.21 -13.91 9.96
CA ARG A 333 4.00 -15.10 10.33
C ARG A 333 5.29 -14.73 11.04
N ASP A 334 6.02 -13.74 10.53
CA ASP A 334 7.24 -13.24 11.14
C ASP A 334 6.93 -12.58 12.50
N TRP A 335 5.81 -11.86 12.61
CA TRP A 335 5.39 -11.27 13.87
C TRP A 335 5.14 -12.34 14.93
N ALA A 336 4.32 -13.35 14.63
CA ALA A 336 4.05 -14.47 15.54
C ALA A 336 5.34 -15.23 15.93
N ARG A 337 6.28 -15.37 15.00
CA ARG A 337 7.57 -16.03 15.27
C ARG A 337 8.48 -15.22 16.21
N LEU A 338 8.52 -13.90 16.03
CA LEU A 338 9.41 -13.03 16.81
C LEU A 338 8.81 -12.57 18.13
N TYR A 339 7.49 -12.49 18.20
CA TYR A 339 6.71 -12.08 19.36
C TYR A 339 5.56 -13.07 19.61
N PRO A 340 5.87 -14.30 20.08
CA PRO A 340 4.85 -15.34 20.27
C PRO A 340 3.74 -14.93 21.24
N GLU A 341 4.02 -14.01 22.17
CA GLU A 341 3.02 -13.43 23.06
C GLU A 341 1.93 -12.64 22.34
N ASP A 342 2.24 -12.11 21.14
CA ASP A 342 1.30 -11.36 20.31
C ASP A 342 0.55 -12.25 19.31
N GLU A 343 0.97 -13.51 19.10
CA GLU A 343 0.53 -14.38 17.99
C GLU A 343 -1.00 -14.43 17.84
N LYS A 344 -1.69 -14.66 18.96
CA LYS A 344 -3.15 -14.72 18.97
C LYS A 344 -3.80 -13.40 18.58
N GLN A 345 -3.25 -12.28 19.06
CA GLN A 345 -3.79 -10.95 18.79
C GLN A 345 -3.55 -10.54 17.34
N VAL A 346 -2.34 -10.73 16.80
CA VAL A 346 -2.03 -10.37 15.41
C VAL A 346 -2.79 -11.25 14.41
N THR A 347 -2.93 -12.54 14.73
CA THR A 347 -3.76 -13.47 13.95
C THR A 347 -5.21 -12.99 13.93
N ARG A 348 -5.74 -12.62 15.09
CA ARG A 348 -7.11 -12.10 15.21
C ARG A 348 -7.29 -10.85 14.37
N ILE A 349 -6.41 -9.85 14.50
CA ILE A 349 -6.46 -8.59 13.74
C ILE A 349 -6.45 -8.86 12.23
N PHE A 350 -5.56 -9.75 11.78
CA PHE A 350 -5.46 -10.12 10.38
C PHE A 350 -6.74 -10.80 9.86
N LEU A 351 -7.29 -11.77 10.60
CA LEU A 351 -8.54 -12.43 10.22
C LEU A 351 -9.74 -11.47 10.28
N GLU A 352 -9.79 -10.52 11.22
CA GLU A 352 -10.83 -9.49 11.30
C GLU A 352 -10.77 -8.52 10.11
N ALA A 353 -9.55 -8.12 9.70
CA ALA A 353 -9.35 -7.23 8.56
C ALA A 353 -9.66 -7.92 7.21
N THR A 354 -9.44 -9.24 7.14
CA THR A 354 -9.67 -10.03 5.91
C THR A 354 -11.04 -10.71 5.85
N GLY A 355 -11.84 -10.58 6.91
CA GLY A 355 -13.08 -11.34 7.07
C GLY A 355 -12.88 -12.86 7.03
N GLY A 356 -11.65 -13.33 7.27
CA GLY A 356 -11.21 -14.73 7.17
C GLY A 356 -10.95 -15.25 5.76
N ALA A 357 -11.03 -14.41 4.72
CA ALA A 357 -11.02 -14.85 3.32
C ALA A 357 -9.73 -15.54 2.87
N THR A 358 -8.60 -15.27 3.51
CA THR A 358 -7.31 -15.88 3.18
C THR A 358 -7.15 -17.29 3.77
N ALA A 359 -7.90 -17.60 4.83
CA ALA A 359 -7.76 -18.85 5.58
C ALA A 359 -8.95 -19.80 5.38
N SER A 360 -10.16 -19.29 5.15
CA SER A 360 -11.37 -20.11 5.05
C SER A 360 -12.47 -19.47 4.21
N ALA A 361 -12.90 -20.20 3.17
CA ALA A 361 -14.09 -19.85 2.38
C ALA A 361 -15.36 -19.77 3.24
N ASP A 362 -15.54 -20.71 4.17
CA ASP A 362 -16.71 -20.76 5.05
C ASP A 362 -16.79 -19.52 5.95
N LEU A 363 -15.64 -19.07 6.47
CA LEU A 363 -15.57 -17.86 7.31
C LEU A 363 -15.84 -16.61 6.48
N ARG A 364 -15.27 -16.51 5.27
CA ARG A 364 -15.59 -15.43 4.32
C ARG A 364 -17.09 -15.36 4.04
N ASP A 365 -17.69 -16.49 3.73
CA ASP A 365 -19.12 -16.55 3.39
C ASP A 365 -20.00 -16.24 4.61
N ALA A 366 -19.56 -16.62 5.82
CA ALA A 366 -20.21 -16.22 7.06
C ALA A 366 -20.13 -14.71 7.29
N THR A 367 -18.96 -14.10 7.03
CA THR A 367 -18.76 -12.65 7.06
C THR A 367 -19.73 -11.97 6.09
N ALA A 368 -19.75 -12.39 4.81
CA ALA A 368 -20.60 -11.82 3.77
C ALA A 368 -22.10 -11.93 4.11
N ARG A 369 -22.55 -13.09 4.61
CA ARG A 369 -23.94 -13.27 5.07
C ARG A 369 -24.31 -12.31 6.20
N LEU A 370 -23.42 -12.15 7.18
CA LEU A 370 -23.66 -11.30 8.35
C LEU A 370 -23.68 -9.82 7.96
N SER A 371 -22.67 -9.35 7.21
CA SER A 371 -22.58 -7.96 6.74
C SER A 371 -23.77 -7.61 5.84
N CYS A 372 -24.12 -8.47 4.89
CA CYS A 372 -25.26 -8.26 4.00
C CYS A 372 -26.61 -8.23 4.74
N SER A 373 -26.77 -9.05 5.78
CA SER A 373 -27.98 -9.01 6.62
C SER A 373 -28.08 -7.71 7.41
N GLY A 374 -26.96 -7.24 7.97
CA GLY A 374 -26.88 -5.97 8.69
C GLY A 374 -27.17 -4.76 7.77
N ALA A 375 -26.53 -4.71 6.60
CA ALA A 375 -26.69 -3.63 5.64
C ALA A 375 -28.13 -3.47 5.13
N HIS A 376 -28.84 -4.59 4.93
CA HIS A 376 -30.24 -4.58 4.50
C HIS A 376 -31.24 -4.47 5.66
N GLY A 377 -30.79 -4.23 6.90
CA GLY A 377 -31.69 -4.12 8.07
C GLY A 377 -32.44 -5.41 8.42
N ARG A 378 -31.95 -6.58 7.99
CA ARG A 378 -32.57 -7.90 8.26
C ARG A 378 -32.21 -8.38 9.67
N LEU A 379 -32.79 -7.74 10.68
CA LEU A 379 -32.44 -7.95 12.09
C LEU A 379 -32.53 -9.41 12.54
N ALA A 380 -33.58 -10.13 12.15
CA ALA A 380 -33.76 -11.54 12.55
C ALA A 380 -32.63 -12.45 11.99
N ASP A 381 -32.21 -12.24 10.75
CA ASP A 381 -31.11 -12.98 10.14
C ASP A 381 -29.77 -12.60 10.75
N PHE A 382 -29.57 -11.30 11.01
CA PHE A 382 -28.36 -10.81 11.66
C PHE A 382 -28.18 -11.43 13.05
N LEU A 383 -29.21 -11.37 13.90
CA LEU A 383 -29.16 -11.93 15.27
C LEU A 383 -28.98 -13.45 15.28
N ARG A 384 -29.53 -14.16 14.29
CA ARG A 384 -29.37 -15.61 14.13
C ARG A 384 -27.95 -15.99 13.74
N ASN A 385 -27.35 -15.26 12.81
CA ASN A 385 -26.04 -15.59 12.26
C ASN A 385 -24.87 -15.06 13.11
N LEU A 386 -25.07 -14.01 13.90
CA LEU A 386 -24.00 -13.37 14.68
C LEU A 386 -23.30 -14.32 15.66
N PRO A 387 -23.99 -15.16 16.47
CA PRO A 387 -23.31 -16.12 17.36
C PRO A 387 -22.52 -17.18 16.59
N LEU A 388 -23.05 -17.66 15.46
CA LEU A 388 -22.40 -18.66 14.61
C LEU A 388 -21.10 -18.10 14.00
N TYR A 389 -21.16 -16.87 13.48
CA TYR A 389 -19.98 -16.15 13.01
C TYR A 389 -18.94 -16.00 14.11
N ARG A 390 -19.32 -15.52 15.30
CA ARG A 390 -18.39 -15.33 16.43
C ARG A 390 -17.70 -16.63 16.83
N GLN A 391 -18.44 -17.74 16.86
CA GLN A 391 -17.88 -19.05 17.16
C GLN A 391 -16.90 -19.53 16.07
N ALA A 392 -17.30 -19.43 14.80
CA ALA A 392 -16.45 -19.82 13.67
C ALA A 392 -15.17 -18.98 13.61
N PHE A 393 -15.30 -17.66 13.82
CA PHE A 393 -14.18 -16.72 13.85
C PHE A 393 -13.19 -17.03 14.98
N ALA A 394 -13.69 -17.24 16.21
CA ALA A 394 -12.85 -17.61 17.35
C ALA A 394 -12.13 -18.95 17.11
N ALA A 395 -12.85 -19.95 16.59
CA ALA A 395 -12.28 -21.25 16.25
C ALA A 395 -11.19 -21.15 15.17
N ALA A 396 -11.42 -20.37 14.11
CA ALA A 396 -10.42 -20.14 13.07
C ALA A 396 -9.18 -19.45 13.64
N THR A 397 -9.36 -18.42 14.48
CA THR A 397 -8.25 -17.73 15.17
C THR A 397 -7.42 -18.71 16.00
N ASP A 398 -8.07 -19.54 16.83
CA ASP A 398 -7.39 -20.53 17.67
C ASP A 398 -6.71 -21.62 16.84
N GLN A 399 -7.30 -22.06 15.72
CA GLN A 399 -6.71 -23.04 14.82
C GLN A 399 -5.48 -22.49 14.11
N VAL A 400 -5.54 -21.24 13.65
CA VAL A 400 -4.39 -20.58 13.01
C VAL A 400 -3.25 -20.39 14.00
N ALA A 401 -3.53 -19.81 15.17
CA ALA A 401 -2.51 -19.62 16.22
C ALA A 401 -1.95 -20.95 16.75
N ALA A 402 -2.68 -22.07 16.62
CA ALA A 402 -2.18 -23.40 16.94
C ALA A 402 -1.48 -24.11 15.77
N GLY A 403 -1.31 -23.45 14.62
CA GLY A 403 -0.71 -24.03 13.41
C GLY A 403 -1.53 -25.14 12.74
N LYS A 404 -2.81 -25.26 13.06
CA LYS A 404 -3.74 -26.27 12.52
C LYS A 404 -4.47 -25.80 11.26
N LEU A 405 -4.54 -24.49 11.04
CA LEU A 405 -5.07 -23.85 9.86
C LEU A 405 -4.03 -22.85 9.35
N ALA A 406 -3.69 -22.88 8.06
CA ALA A 406 -2.74 -21.91 7.51
C ALA A 406 -3.44 -20.57 7.24
N LEU A 407 -2.73 -19.45 7.47
CA LEU A 407 -3.22 -18.09 7.20
C LEU A 407 -3.56 -17.86 5.72
N ASP A 408 -2.92 -18.61 4.82
CA ASP A 408 -3.03 -18.60 3.37
C ASP A 408 -3.69 -19.87 2.82
N ALA A 409 -4.40 -20.65 3.65
CA ALA A 409 -5.02 -21.91 3.23
C ALA A 409 -6.05 -21.74 2.09
N HIS A 410 -6.52 -20.51 1.87
CA HIS A 410 -7.47 -20.15 0.82
C HIS A 410 -6.93 -19.02 -0.07
N LEU A 411 -5.63 -19.09 -0.39
CA LEU A 411 -5.02 -18.32 -1.45
C LEU A 411 -4.63 -19.23 -2.63
N ASP A 412 -5.15 -18.89 -3.80
CA ASP A 412 -4.81 -19.49 -5.08
C ASP A 412 -3.68 -18.73 -5.79
N PRO A 413 -2.98 -19.36 -6.77
CA PRO A 413 -1.89 -18.70 -7.46
C PRO A 413 -2.37 -17.51 -8.30
N GLU A 414 -1.53 -16.49 -8.40
CA GLU A 414 -1.71 -15.40 -9.36
C GLU A 414 -1.53 -15.93 -10.79
N LEU A 415 -2.52 -15.67 -11.65
CA LEU A 415 -2.55 -16.08 -13.05
C LEU A 415 -2.66 -14.84 -13.94
N TRP A 416 -1.58 -14.07 -13.94
CA TRP A 416 -1.45 -12.87 -14.75
C TRP A 416 -1.63 -13.19 -16.24
N ILE A 417 -2.33 -12.31 -16.97
CA ILE A 417 -2.37 -12.27 -18.43
C ILE A 417 -2.30 -10.82 -18.93
N THR A 418 -1.82 -10.63 -20.16
CA THR A 418 -1.84 -9.34 -20.86
C THR A 418 -2.20 -9.50 -22.33
N ASN A 419 -2.90 -8.51 -22.90
CA ASN A 419 -3.08 -8.41 -24.33
C ASN A 419 -2.28 -7.19 -24.85
N PRO A 420 -1.20 -7.39 -25.62
CA PRO A 420 -0.35 -6.30 -26.11
C PRO A 420 -1.08 -5.26 -26.97
N ASP A 421 -2.24 -5.60 -27.53
CA ASP A 421 -3.03 -4.68 -28.35
C ASP A 421 -3.95 -3.78 -27.49
N VAL A 422 -4.13 -4.11 -26.20
CA VAL A 422 -5.01 -3.39 -25.28
C VAL A 422 -4.19 -2.55 -24.32
N HIS A 423 -4.35 -1.24 -24.45
CA HIS A 423 -3.66 -0.27 -23.61
C HIS A 423 -4.63 0.47 -22.69
N ILE A 424 -4.08 1.04 -21.62
CA ILE A 424 -4.70 1.91 -20.64
C ILE A 424 -3.85 3.17 -20.46
N PRO A 425 -4.44 4.27 -19.97
CA PRO A 425 -3.66 5.41 -19.51
C PRO A 425 -2.94 5.09 -18.20
N ALA A 426 -1.90 5.87 -17.88
CA ALA A 426 -1.14 5.69 -16.63
C ALA A 426 -1.99 6.05 -15.39
N ALA A 427 -2.84 7.08 -15.51
CA ALA A 427 -3.91 7.41 -14.58
C ALA A 427 -5.28 7.47 -15.30
N PRO A 428 -6.40 7.20 -14.63
CA PRO A 428 -7.70 7.10 -15.30
C PRO A 428 -8.17 8.40 -15.99
N TRP A 429 -7.62 9.55 -15.60
CA TRP A 429 -7.88 10.86 -16.19
C TRP A 429 -6.92 11.24 -17.34
N ASP A 430 -5.87 10.46 -17.60
CA ASP A 430 -4.97 10.79 -18.71
C ASP A 430 -5.60 10.43 -20.07
N GLU A 431 -5.23 11.21 -21.09
CA GLU A 431 -5.65 10.98 -22.48
C GLU A 431 -4.75 9.97 -23.20
N LYS A 432 -3.47 9.89 -22.81
CA LYS A 432 -2.47 9.05 -23.49
C LYS A 432 -2.59 7.59 -23.04
N MET A 433 -2.92 6.71 -23.98
CA MET A 433 -2.94 5.26 -23.79
C MET A 433 -1.50 4.73 -23.90
N ALA A 434 -0.81 4.58 -22.76
CA ALA A 434 0.63 4.31 -22.73
C ALA A 434 0.99 2.93 -22.18
N GLU A 435 0.18 2.39 -21.26
CA GLU A 435 0.51 1.17 -20.54
C GLU A 435 -0.30 -0.02 -21.07
N PRO A 436 0.27 -1.23 -21.17
CA PRO A 436 -0.52 -2.41 -21.49
C PRO A 436 -1.48 -2.76 -20.33
N LEU A 437 -2.68 -3.23 -20.64
CA LEU A 437 -3.55 -3.77 -19.61
C LEU A 437 -3.03 -5.15 -19.16
N VAL A 438 -2.77 -5.28 -17.85
CA VAL A 438 -2.32 -6.51 -17.21
C VAL A 438 -3.29 -6.82 -16.08
N VAL A 439 -3.83 -8.04 -16.06
CA VAL A 439 -4.78 -8.47 -15.02
C VAL A 439 -4.45 -9.88 -14.56
N ASP A 440 -4.70 -10.18 -13.29
CA ASP A 440 -4.70 -11.54 -12.78
C ASP A 440 -6.08 -12.18 -13.01
N LEU A 441 -6.12 -13.30 -13.74
CA LEU A 441 -7.36 -14.03 -14.01
C LEU A 441 -8.14 -14.36 -12.73
N ASN A 442 -7.47 -14.62 -11.61
CA ASN A 442 -8.13 -14.97 -10.37
C ASN A 442 -8.76 -13.79 -9.63
N THR A 443 -8.37 -12.55 -9.92
CA THR A 443 -8.84 -11.36 -9.19
C THR A 443 -9.46 -10.27 -10.07
N ALA A 444 -9.25 -10.32 -11.38
CA ALA A 444 -9.73 -9.33 -12.33
C ALA A 444 -11.24 -9.10 -12.21
N ASP A 445 -11.65 -7.83 -12.19
CA ASP A 445 -13.05 -7.47 -12.35
C ASP A 445 -13.55 -7.79 -13.77
N ALA A 446 -14.87 -7.93 -13.91
CA ALA A 446 -15.48 -8.35 -15.16
C ALA A 446 -15.19 -7.40 -16.33
N THR A 447 -15.09 -6.11 -16.02
CA THR A 447 -14.95 -5.05 -17.02
C THR A 447 -13.53 -4.99 -17.56
N SER A 448 -12.53 -5.03 -16.68
CA SER A 448 -11.12 -5.10 -17.06
C SER A 448 -10.81 -6.38 -17.83
N LEU A 449 -11.34 -7.54 -17.40
CA LEU A 449 -11.15 -8.79 -18.14
C LEU A 449 -11.79 -8.74 -19.53
N THR A 450 -13.01 -8.20 -19.64
CA THR A 450 -13.68 -8.03 -20.93
C THR A 450 -12.89 -7.09 -21.84
N TYR A 451 -12.34 -5.99 -21.30
CA TYR A 451 -11.54 -5.05 -22.08
C TYR A 451 -10.24 -5.68 -22.59
N LEU A 452 -9.51 -6.40 -21.74
CA LEU A 452 -8.30 -7.14 -22.12
C LEU A 452 -8.57 -8.15 -23.24
N LEU A 453 -9.72 -8.82 -23.19
CA LEU A 453 -10.16 -9.77 -24.21
C LEU A 453 -10.78 -9.09 -25.44
N ALA A 454 -10.37 -7.85 -25.74
CA ALA A 454 -10.82 -7.06 -26.88
C ALA A 454 -12.36 -6.96 -27.00
N GLY A 455 -13.07 -6.94 -25.87
CA GLY A 455 -14.52 -6.86 -25.81
C GLY A 455 -15.26 -8.21 -25.91
N ASN A 456 -14.55 -9.36 -25.90
CA ASN A 456 -15.19 -10.68 -25.94
C ASN A 456 -15.89 -11.04 -24.61
N ARG A 457 -17.15 -10.59 -24.49
CA ARG A 457 -17.98 -10.76 -23.29
C ARG A 457 -18.32 -12.22 -22.98
N ASP A 458 -18.52 -13.05 -23.99
CA ASP A 458 -18.85 -14.47 -23.78
C ASP A 458 -17.68 -15.21 -23.13
N LEU A 459 -16.47 -15.03 -23.68
CA LEU A 459 -15.25 -15.60 -23.13
C LEU A 459 -14.99 -15.10 -21.70
N ALA A 460 -15.09 -13.79 -21.47
CA ALA A 460 -14.95 -13.21 -20.15
C ALA A 460 -15.96 -13.79 -19.14
N SER A 461 -17.24 -13.89 -19.53
CA SER A 461 -18.30 -14.44 -18.68
C SER A 461 -18.06 -15.91 -18.33
N ARG A 462 -17.61 -16.73 -19.29
CA ARG A 462 -17.27 -18.15 -19.03
C ARG A 462 -16.11 -18.28 -18.05
N LEU A 463 -15.05 -17.47 -18.21
CA LEU A 463 -13.91 -17.43 -17.29
C LEU A 463 -14.35 -17.02 -15.87
N ILE A 464 -15.11 -15.93 -15.74
CA ILE A 464 -15.60 -15.43 -14.46
C ILE A 464 -16.49 -16.47 -13.77
N LYS A 465 -17.47 -17.03 -14.48
CA LYS A 465 -18.37 -18.04 -13.92
C LYS A 465 -17.62 -19.29 -13.46
N ALA A 466 -16.65 -19.74 -14.24
CA ALA A 466 -15.81 -20.88 -13.86
C ALA A 466 -15.00 -20.57 -12.60
N ARG A 467 -14.38 -19.39 -12.52
CA ARG A 467 -13.59 -18.90 -11.38
C ARG A 467 -14.42 -18.67 -10.10
N ASP A 468 -15.65 -18.19 -10.23
CA ASP A 468 -16.49 -17.90 -9.06
C ASP A 468 -16.98 -19.19 -8.38
N SER A 469 -16.93 -20.33 -9.09
CA SER A 469 -17.18 -21.64 -8.48
C SER A 469 -16.00 -22.13 -7.64
N ALA A 470 -14.77 -21.82 -8.06
CA ALA A 470 -13.51 -22.01 -7.34
C ALA A 470 -12.41 -21.31 -8.15
N ARG A 471 -11.37 -20.75 -7.53
CA ARG A 471 -10.30 -20.10 -8.29
C ARG A 471 -9.55 -21.12 -9.15
N PHE A 472 -8.79 -20.60 -10.10
CA PHE A 472 -8.00 -21.42 -11.01
C PHE A 472 -6.63 -21.72 -10.41
N SER A 473 -6.21 -22.98 -10.51
CA SER A 473 -4.87 -23.40 -10.09
C SER A 473 -3.80 -23.19 -11.18
N SER A 474 -4.22 -23.04 -12.44
CA SER A 474 -3.34 -22.84 -13.60
C SER A 474 -4.14 -22.32 -14.80
N ILE A 475 -3.44 -21.91 -15.87
CA ILE A 475 -4.08 -21.57 -17.16
C ILE A 475 -4.81 -22.80 -17.76
N ASP A 476 -4.25 -24.00 -17.65
CA ASP A 476 -4.87 -25.22 -18.18
C ASP A 476 -6.17 -25.56 -17.43
N ASP A 477 -6.19 -25.31 -16.13
CA ASP A 477 -7.40 -25.41 -15.30
C ASP A 477 -8.46 -24.40 -15.75
N ALA A 478 -8.07 -23.15 -15.99
CA ALA A 478 -8.97 -22.12 -16.53
C ALA A 478 -9.54 -22.52 -17.90
N VAL A 479 -8.71 -23.01 -18.82
CA VAL A 479 -9.11 -23.51 -20.14
C VAL A 479 -10.16 -24.60 -20.02
N THR A 480 -9.90 -25.59 -19.16
CA THR A 480 -10.75 -26.76 -18.98
C THR A 480 -12.10 -26.39 -18.37
N ARG A 481 -12.09 -25.61 -17.28
CA ARG A 481 -13.30 -25.30 -16.51
C ARG A 481 -14.18 -24.25 -17.19
N ALA A 482 -13.58 -23.28 -17.89
CA ALA A 482 -14.31 -22.33 -18.70
C ALA A 482 -14.74 -22.90 -20.08
N LYS A 483 -14.36 -24.16 -20.37
CA LYS A 483 -14.70 -24.87 -21.61
C LYS A 483 -14.28 -24.07 -22.85
N LEU A 484 -13.04 -23.61 -22.86
CA LEU A 484 -12.52 -22.79 -23.96
C LEU A 484 -12.35 -23.64 -25.22
N THR A 485 -12.62 -23.03 -26.39
CA THR A 485 -12.29 -23.65 -27.68
C THR A 485 -10.76 -23.74 -27.84
N PRO A 486 -10.23 -24.58 -28.74
CA PRO A 486 -8.78 -24.64 -28.99
C PRO A 486 -8.16 -23.29 -29.37
N GLY A 487 -8.91 -22.44 -30.09
CA GLY A 487 -8.48 -21.09 -30.45
C GLY A 487 -8.38 -20.18 -29.23
N GLU A 488 -9.44 -20.14 -28.42
CA GLU A 488 -9.47 -19.36 -27.16
C GLU A 488 -8.41 -19.83 -26.17
N ALA A 489 -8.21 -21.14 -26.03
CA ALA A 489 -7.18 -21.70 -25.17
C ALA A 489 -5.77 -21.27 -25.62
N SER A 490 -5.51 -21.31 -26.93
CA SER A 490 -4.24 -20.85 -27.51
C SER A 490 -4.02 -19.36 -27.27
N GLU A 491 -5.08 -18.57 -27.34
CA GLU A 491 -5.06 -17.13 -27.08
C GLU A 491 -4.78 -16.79 -25.61
N ILE A 492 -5.50 -17.39 -24.66
CA ILE A 492 -5.25 -17.19 -23.22
C ILE A 492 -3.83 -17.64 -22.84
N ALA A 493 -3.36 -18.78 -23.36
CA ALA A 493 -2.00 -19.24 -23.13
C ALA A 493 -0.94 -18.28 -23.73
N ARG A 494 -1.25 -17.65 -24.87
CA ARG A 494 -0.40 -16.60 -25.46
C ARG A 494 -0.34 -15.38 -24.54
N PHE A 495 -1.49 -14.87 -24.09
CA PHE A 495 -1.56 -13.71 -23.19
C PHE A 495 -0.82 -13.94 -21.87
N HIS A 496 -0.85 -15.16 -21.33
CA HIS A 496 -0.07 -15.52 -20.14
C HIS A 496 1.45 -15.46 -20.39
N ARG A 497 1.92 -15.98 -21.54
CA ARG A 497 3.36 -15.96 -21.86
C ARG A 497 3.90 -14.56 -22.12
N GLN A 498 3.10 -13.69 -22.72
CA GLN A 498 3.51 -12.33 -23.12
C GLN A 498 3.86 -11.41 -21.96
N ILE A 499 3.51 -11.79 -20.72
CA ILE A 499 3.94 -11.05 -19.53
C ILE A 499 5.46 -11.04 -19.38
N GLY A 500 6.13 -12.14 -19.77
CA GLY A 500 7.58 -12.22 -19.72
C GLY A 500 8.29 -11.24 -20.67
N ASP A 501 7.57 -10.70 -21.65
CA ASP A 501 8.08 -9.73 -22.62
C ASP A 501 7.85 -8.27 -22.18
N LEU A 502 7.08 -8.05 -21.10
CA LEU A 502 6.80 -6.71 -20.61
C LEU A 502 8.05 -6.09 -19.95
N PRO A 503 8.30 -4.79 -20.14
CA PRO A 503 9.38 -4.11 -19.44
C PRO A 503 9.15 -4.17 -17.93
N ALA A 504 10.26 -4.21 -17.18
CA ALA A 504 10.23 -4.02 -15.74
C ALA A 504 9.54 -2.69 -15.41
N PHE A 505 8.62 -2.74 -14.46
CA PHE A 505 7.81 -1.60 -14.05
C PHE A 505 7.77 -1.58 -12.54
N THR A 506 8.01 -0.40 -11.99
CA THR A 506 7.75 -0.13 -10.58
C THR A 506 6.93 1.14 -10.61
N ARG A 507 5.76 1.11 -9.97
CA ARG A 507 4.96 2.31 -9.79
C ARG A 507 5.81 3.35 -9.05
N ARG A 508 5.82 4.58 -9.57
CA ARG A 508 6.59 5.68 -9.01
C ARG A 508 5.76 6.50 -8.07
#